data_AF-A0A0C2MDX8-F1
#
_entry.id   AF-A0A0C2MDX8-F1
#
_cell.length_a   1.000
_cell.length_b   1.000
_cell.length_c   1.000
_cell.angle_alpha   90.00
_cell.angle_beta   90.00
_cell.angle_gamma   90.00
#
_symmetry.space_group_name_H-M   'P 1'
#
loop_
_entity.id
_entity.type
_entity.pdbx_description
1 polymer ?
#
loop_
_entity_poly.entity_id
_entity_poly.type
_entity_poly.pdbx_seq_one_letter_code
_entity_poly.pdbx_strand_id
1 'polypeptide(L)'
;MVASSEYVSTVSRNVSVKIDVKSVQKSTGEKSGNAYFEADKIAEIEIVDLRSASAGYLQSGNCYHRVLSKRAKKTENRAIKICVRCGYKYEKDWGDFGKSDEFYDKADELRVKYNLVQTCALTHEYMQRFIIDVCNELDSGSKEIRFSANMYENYIQHRNNIDWLKEYHAKFKAKLTQKIALIQQLAEERMKVATNKDPAHHLEDT
;
A
#
# COMPACT_ATOMS: atom_id res chain seq x y z
N MET A 1 -58.74 -47.36 55.89
CA MET A 1 -57.70 -47.84 54.93
C MET A 1 -57.28 -46.64 54.10
N VAL A 2 -56.17 -46.00 54.45
CA VAL A 2 -55.64 -44.82 53.76
C VAL A 2 -54.22 -45.20 53.34
N ALA A 3 -54.00 -45.31 52.04
CA ALA A 3 -52.70 -45.64 51.46
C ALA A 3 -51.89 -44.36 51.29
N SER A 4 -50.71 -44.35 51.90
CA SER A 4 -49.73 -43.28 51.95
C SER A 4 -49.11 -43.03 50.56
N SER A 5 -49.11 -41.77 50.14
CA SER A 5 -48.40 -41.27 48.95
C SER A 5 -46.94 -41.01 49.32
N GLU A 6 -46.01 -41.77 48.73
CA GLU A 6 -44.57 -41.56 48.89
C GLU A 6 -44.09 -40.40 48.02
N TYR A 7 -43.60 -39.36 48.71
CA TYR A 7 -43.04 -38.15 48.14
C TYR A 7 -41.58 -38.42 47.71
N VAL A 8 -41.32 -38.49 46.41
CA VAL A 8 -39.95 -38.61 45.86
C VAL A 8 -39.32 -37.21 45.87
N SER A 9 -38.48 -36.95 46.88
CA SER A 9 -37.65 -35.75 46.97
C SER A 9 -36.38 -35.92 46.14
N THR A 10 -36.33 -35.24 44.99
CA THR A 10 -35.15 -35.20 44.11
C THR A 10 -34.11 -34.27 44.72
N VAL A 11 -33.02 -34.85 45.22
CA VAL A 11 -31.87 -34.12 45.77
C VAL A 11 -31.06 -33.49 44.63
N SER A 12 -31.27 -32.20 44.36
CA SER A 12 -30.35 -31.39 43.56
C SER A 12 -29.05 -31.17 44.32
N ARG A 13 -28.00 -31.93 43.95
CA ARG A 13 -26.64 -31.68 44.43
C ARG A 13 -26.08 -30.45 43.73
N ASN A 14 -26.04 -29.33 44.44
CA ASN A 14 -25.29 -28.15 44.04
C ASN A 14 -23.78 -28.46 44.11
N VAL A 15 -23.19 -28.77 42.96
CA VAL A 15 -21.74 -28.89 42.82
C VAL A 15 -21.18 -27.48 42.60
N SER A 16 -20.75 -26.82 43.68
CA SER A 16 -19.98 -25.58 43.56
C SER A 16 -18.57 -25.90 43.10
N VAL A 17 -18.31 -25.79 41.81
CA VAL A 17 -16.95 -25.82 41.25
C VAL A 17 -16.27 -24.51 41.62
N LYS A 18 -15.37 -24.55 42.61
CA LYS A 18 -14.47 -23.43 42.92
C LYS A 18 -13.36 -23.39 41.87
N ILE A 19 -13.51 -22.55 40.86
CA ILE A 19 -12.43 -22.26 39.91
C ILE A 19 -11.46 -21.31 40.60
N ASP A 20 -10.27 -21.81 40.94
CA ASP A 20 -9.19 -20.99 41.49
C ASP A 20 -8.59 -20.11 40.36
N VAL A 21 -9.04 -18.85 40.27
CA VAL A 21 -8.61 -17.87 39.25
C VAL A 21 -7.24 -17.26 39.59
N LYS A 22 -6.32 -18.05 40.15
CA LYS A 22 -4.97 -17.60 40.52
C LYS A 22 -3.92 -18.21 39.61
N SER A 23 -3.84 -17.69 38.38
CA SER A 23 -2.60 -17.47 37.62
C SER A 23 -2.90 -17.30 36.12
N VAL A 24 -3.49 -16.16 35.76
CA VAL A 24 -3.48 -15.73 34.35
C VAL A 24 -2.07 -15.23 34.05
N GLN A 25 -1.18 -16.17 33.68
CA GLN A 25 0.08 -15.87 33.03
C GLN A 25 -0.21 -14.95 31.83
N LYS A 26 0.67 -13.96 31.62
CA LYS A 26 0.64 -12.97 30.55
C LYS A 26 0.76 -13.67 29.18
N SER A 27 -0.33 -14.31 28.75
CA SER A 27 -0.38 -15.03 27.49
C SER A 27 -0.41 -14.01 26.35
N THR A 28 0.34 -14.29 25.29
CA THR A 28 0.28 -13.54 24.03
C THR A 28 -1.18 -13.37 23.62
N GLY A 29 -1.63 -12.14 23.33
CA GLY A 29 -3.05 -11.77 23.21
C GLY A 29 -3.94 -12.65 22.33
N GLU A 30 -3.36 -13.45 21.43
CA GLU A 30 -4.06 -14.49 20.66
C GLU A 30 -4.60 -15.63 21.53
N LYS A 31 -3.82 -16.10 22.52
CA LYS A 31 -4.23 -17.18 23.40
C LYS A 31 -5.35 -16.74 24.35
N SER A 32 -5.31 -15.48 24.79
CA SER A 32 -6.37 -14.92 25.64
C SER A 32 -7.70 -14.76 24.89
N GLY A 33 -7.69 -14.34 23.62
CA GLY A 33 -8.93 -14.21 22.84
C GLY A 33 -9.67 -15.54 22.68
N ASN A 34 -8.93 -16.61 22.36
CA ASN A 34 -9.51 -17.95 22.23
C ASN A 34 -9.97 -18.52 23.58
N ALA A 35 -9.26 -18.21 24.67
CA ALA A 35 -9.65 -18.62 26.02
C ALA A 35 -10.93 -17.94 26.51
N TYR A 36 -11.14 -16.65 26.19
CA TYR A 36 -12.41 -15.97 26.51
C TYR A 36 -13.59 -16.51 25.70
N PHE A 37 -13.39 -16.78 24.41
CA PHE A 37 -14.43 -17.37 23.56
C PHE A 37 -14.88 -18.77 24.02
N GLU A 38 -13.94 -19.63 24.40
CA GLU A 38 -14.28 -20.96 24.92
C GLU A 38 -14.87 -20.92 26.34
N ALA A 39 -14.44 -19.96 27.18
CA ALA A 39 -15.07 -19.74 28.49
C ALA A 39 -16.53 -19.25 28.35
N ASP A 40 -16.82 -18.38 27.38
CA ASP A 40 -18.18 -17.89 27.12
C ASP A 40 -19.10 -19.01 26.58
N LYS A 41 -18.59 -19.89 25.70
CA LYS A 41 -19.34 -21.08 25.26
C LYS A 41 -19.74 -22.00 26.41
N ILE A 42 -18.84 -22.20 27.38
CA ILE A 42 -19.11 -23.03 28.56
C ILE A 42 -20.14 -22.34 29.47
N ALA A 43 -20.02 -21.03 29.66
CA ALA A 43 -20.99 -20.23 30.40
C ALA A 43 -22.39 -20.25 29.76
N GLU A 44 -22.48 -20.24 28.44
CA GLU A 44 -23.76 -20.31 27.70
C GLU A 44 -24.47 -21.66 27.87
N ILE A 45 -23.71 -22.74 28.09
CA ILE A 45 -24.24 -24.09 28.35
C ILE A 45 -24.67 -24.27 29.81
N GLU A 46 -24.02 -23.59 30.76
CA GLU A 46 -24.20 -23.80 32.20
C GLU A 46 -24.97 -22.70 32.96
N ILE A 47 -25.22 -21.49 32.40
CA ILE A 47 -25.62 -20.32 33.21
C ILE A 47 -27.02 -19.73 32.92
N VAL A 48 -27.72 -19.46 34.04
CA VAL A 48 -29.05 -18.85 34.25
C VAL A 48 -29.04 -17.30 34.18
N ASP A 49 -27.87 -16.67 34.06
CA ASP A 49 -27.66 -15.22 34.01
C ASP A 49 -27.05 -14.74 32.68
N LEU A 50 -27.93 -14.44 31.73
CA LEU A 50 -27.62 -13.88 30.41
C LEU A 50 -26.76 -12.61 30.46
N ARG A 51 -26.81 -11.85 31.56
CA ARG A 51 -26.14 -10.54 31.65
C ARG A 51 -24.63 -10.73 31.75
N SER A 52 -24.19 -11.69 32.55
CA SER A 52 -22.78 -12.05 32.71
C SER A 52 -22.18 -12.61 31.41
N ALA A 53 -22.90 -13.48 30.69
CA ALA A 53 -22.46 -14.03 29.41
C ALA A 53 -22.31 -12.93 28.33
N SER A 54 -23.26 -11.98 28.27
CA SER A 54 -23.19 -10.86 27.32
C SER A 54 -21.96 -9.96 27.54
N ALA A 55 -21.55 -9.75 28.80
CA ALA A 55 -20.37 -8.97 29.15
C ALA A 55 -19.07 -9.69 28.75
N GLY A 56 -19.01 -11.01 28.93
CA GLY A 56 -17.90 -11.87 28.48
C GLY A 56 -17.70 -11.80 26.97
N TYR A 57 -18.77 -12.00 26.20
CA TYR A 57 -18.73 -11.92 24.74
C TYR A 57 -18.28 -10.55 24.23
N LEU A 58 -18.76 -9.47 24.85
CA LEU A 58 -18.34 -8.10 24.51
C LEU A 58 -16.85 -7.88 24.80
N GLN A 59 -16.35 -8.40 25.93
CA GLN A 59 -14.95 -8.28 26.31
C GLN A 59 -14.03 -9.14 25.41
N SER A 60 -14.48 -10.33 25.02
CA SER A 60 -13.83 -11.21 24.05
C SER A 60 -13.73 -10.56 22.67
N GLY A 61 -14.85 -10.01 22.15
CA GLY A 61 -14.91 -9.28 20.89
C GLY A 61 -13.98 -8.06 20.88
N ASN A 62 -13.94 -7.29 21.98
CA ASN A 62 -13.02 -6.17 22.15
C ASN A 62 -11.54 -6.60 22.16
N CYS A 63 -11.22 -7.76 22.77
CA CYS A 63 -9.87 -8.31 22.74
C CYS A 63 -9.47 -8.76 21.33
N TYR A 64 -10.35 -9.46 20.62
CA TYR A 64 -10.13 -9.90 19.25
C TYR A 64 -9.93 -8.70 18.31
N HIS A 65 -10.77 -7.67 18.41
CA HIS A 65 -10.66 -6.44 17.65
C HIS A 65 -9.33 -5.70 17.94
N ARG A 66 -8.85 -5.68 19.18
CA ARG A 66 -7.55 -5.08 19.55
C ARG A 66 -6.37 -5.87 18.97
N VAL A 67 -6.42 -7.20 18.96
CA VAL A 67 -5.36 -8.05 18.39
C VAL A 67 -5.31 -7.90 16.87
N LEU A 68 -6.46 -7.92 16.19
CA LEU A 68 -6.56 -7.66 14.76
C LEU A 68 -6.09 -6.25 14.40
N SER A 69 -6.50 -5.23 15.16
CA SER A 69 -6.03 -3.85 14.94
C SER A 69 -4.51 -3.71 15.12
N LYS A 70 -3.92 -4.39 16.10
CA LYS A 70 -2.45 -4.40 16.29
C LYS A 70 -1.72 -5.12 15.15
N ARG A 71 -2.27 -6.22 14.64
CA ARG A 71 -1.72 -6.93 13.48
C ARG A 71 -1.83 -6.11 12.20
N ALA A 72 -3.00 -5.50 11.96
CA ALA A 72 -3.25 -4.61 10.84
C ALA A 72 -2.25 -3.44 10.84
N LYS A 73 -2.10 -2.74 11.97
CA LYS A 73 -1.10 -1.67 12.15
C LYS A 73 0.34 -2.14 11.89
N LYS A 74 0.69 -3.36 12.29
CA LYS A 74 2.02 -3.94 12.05
C LYS A 74 2.25 -4.24 10.56
N THR A 75 1.23 -4.71 9.83
CA THR A 75 1.30 -4.95 8.39
C THR A 75 1.28 -3.66 7.57
N GLU A 76 0.54 -2.65 8.00
CA GLU A 76 0.47 -1.32 7.37
C GLU A 76 1.84 -0.62 7.40
N ASN A 77 2.50 -0.62 8.56
CA ASN A 77 3.86 -0.08 8.68
C ASN A 77 4.87 -0.82 7.79
N ARG A 78 4.66 -2.12 7.53
CA ARG A 78 5.51 -2.90 6.63
C ARG A 78 5.31 -2.46 5.17
N ALA A 79 4.08 -2.22 4.74
CA ALA A 79 3.77 -1.77 3.38
C ALA A 79 4.38 -0.38 3.11
N ILE A 80 4.22 0.56 4.04
CA ILE A 80 4.84 1.90 3.96
C ILE A 80 6.36 1.78 3.86
N LYS A 81 6.98 0.95 4.71
CA LYS A 81 8.44 0.75 4.70
C LYS A 81 8.94 0.15 3.38
N ILE A 82 8.17 -0.75 2.76
CA ILE A 82 8.51 -1.32 1.45
C ILE A 82 8.45 -0.23 0.37
N CYS A 83 7.39 0.58 0.35
CA CYS A 83 7.24 1.67 -0.62
C CYS A 83 8.43 2.65 -0.53
N VAL A 84 8.77 3.13 0.67
CA VAL A 84 9.93 4.02 0.87
C VAL A 84 11.24 3.37 0.41
N ARG A 85 11.47 2.09 0.71
CA ARG A 85 12.70 1.39 0.30
C ARG A 85 12.78 1.19 -1.21
N CYS A 86 11.64 0.95 -1.86
CA CYS A 86 11.55 0.85 -3.31
C CYS A 86 11.83 2.21 -3.96
N GLY A 87 11.19 3.29 -3.49
CA GLY A 87 11.43 4.64 -4.00
C GLY A 87 12.92 5.00 -3.96
N TYR A 88 13.55 4.84 -2.79
CA TYR A 88 14.98 5.08 -2.62
C TYR A 88 15.85 4.27 -3.59
N LYS A 89 15.48 3.01 -3.85
CA LYS A 89 16.21 2.16 -4.79
C LYS A 89 16.07 2.67 -6.24
N TYR A 90 14.89 3.11 -6.65
CA TYR A 90 14.69 3.73 -7.97
C TYR A 90 15.47 5.02 -8.14
N GLU A 91 15.52 5.83 -7.10
CA GLU A 91 16.33 7.05 -7.10
C GLU A 91 17.83 6.75 -7.21
N LYS A 92 18.36 5.86 -6.36
CA LYS A 92 19.82 5.65 -6.25
C LYS A 92 20.40 4.68 -7.28
N ASP A 93 19.73 3.56 -7.52
CA ASP A 93 20.28 2.50 -8.37
C ASP A 93 19.92 2.71 -9.85
N TRP A 94 18.76 3.31 -10.12
CA TRP A 94 18.21 3.44 -11.48
C TRP A 94 18.13 4.88 -11.99
N GLY A 95 18.28 5.89 -11.13
CA GLY A 95 18.13 7.30 -11.52
C GLY A 95 16.72 7.65 -12.04
N ASP A 96 15.73 6.80 -11.75
CA ASP A 96 14.35 6.97 -12.20
C ASP A 96 13.54 7.67 -11.11
N PHE A 97 13.64 8.99 -11.10
CA PHE A 97 12.93 9.84 -10.15
C PHE A 97 11.41 9.74 -10.31
N GLY A 98 10.91 9.57 -11.54
CA GLY A 98 9.47 9.41 -11.79
C GLY A 98 8.90 8.18 -11.09
N LYS A 99 9.58 7.04 -11.20
CA LYS A 99 9.19 5.83 -10.46
C LYS A 99 9.42 5.95 -8.96
N SER A 100 10.49 6.62 -8.54
CA SER A 100 10.75 6.86 -7.13
C SER A 100 9.60 7.63 -6.47
N ASP A 101 9.17 8.73 -7.08
CA ASP A 101 8.09 9.59 -6.60
C ASP A 101 6.77 8.81 -6.49
N GLU A 102 6.41 8.00 -7.50
CA GLU A 102 5.23 7.13 -7.43
C GLU A 102 5.20 6.23 -6.18
N PHE A 103 6.37 5.74 -5.73
CA PHE A 103 6.45 4.92 -4.52
C PHE A 103 6.36 5.74 -3.24
N TYR A 104 6.93 6.95 -3.21
CA TYR A 104 6.80 7.84 -2.06
C TYR A 104 5.37 8.34 -1.90
N ASP A 105 4.69 8.72 -2.99
CA ASP A 105 3.28 9.10 -2.99
C ASP A 105 2.40 7.99 -2.43
N LYS A 106 2.60 6.74 -2.88
CA LYS A 106 1.90 5.57 -2.32
C LYS A 106 2.17 5.37 -0.84
N ALA A 107 3.39 5.66 -0.37
CA ALA A 107 3.71 5.57 1.05
C ALA A 107 2.92 6.62 1.86
N ASP A 108 2.76 7.82 1.33
CA ASP A 108 1.99 8.90 1.96
C ASP A 108 0.48 8.65 1.89
N GLU A 109 -0.05 8.18 0.75
CA GLU A 109 -1.44 7.73 0.63
C GLU A 109 -1.78 6.68 1.69
N LEU A 110 -0.89 5.70 1.91
CA LEU A 110 -1.07 4.70 2.96
C LEU A 110 -1.05 5.34 4.36
N ARG A 111 -0.17 6.31 4.63
CA ARG A 111 -0.16 7.01 5.92
C ARG A 111 -1.45 7.76 6.18
N VAL A 112 -1.95 8.50 5.19
CA VAL A 112 -3.22 9.25 5.27
C VAL A 112 -4.38 8.29 5.46
N LYS A 113 -4.46 7.22 4.66
CA LYS A 113 -5.54 6.22 4.70
C LYS A 113 -5.70 5.57 6.08
N TYR A 114 -4.58 5.29 6.75
CA TYR A 114 -4.59 4.63 8.06
C TYR A 114 -4.44 5.62 9.23
N ASN A 115 -4.54 6.93 8.96
CA ASN A 115 -4.37 8.01 9.92
C ASN A 115 -3.11 7.83 10.79
N LEU A 116 -2.03 7.37 10.17
CA LEU A 116 -0.75 7.18 10.82
C LEU A 116 -0.08 8.55 10.92
N VAL A 117 -0.04 9.10 12.14
CA VAL A 117 0.71 10.32 12.43
C VAL A 117 2.13 10.09 11.94
N GLN A 118 2.55 10.90 10.97
CA GLN A 118 3.90 10.86 10.42
C GLN A 118 4.86 11.26 11.54
N THR A 119 5.33 10.28 12.31
CA THR A 119 6.47 10.46 13.20
C THR A 119 7.68 10.40 12.28
N CYS A 120 7.91 11.49 11.55
CA CYS A 120 9.17 11.62 10.83
C CYS A 120 10.25 11.52 11.91
N ALA A 121 11.09 10.48 11.84
CA ALA A 121 12.23 10.34 12.75
C ALA A 121 13.20 11.52 12.60
N LEU A 122 13.09 12.26 11.49
CA LEU A 122 13.71 13.56 11.32
C LEU A 122 12.88 14.59 12.09
N THR A 123 13.34 14.89 13.30
CA THR A 123 12.77 15.95 14.11
C THR A 123 12.90 17.29 13.37
N HIS A 124 12.06 18.26 13.73
CA HIS A 124 12.20 19.64 13.25
C HIS A 124 13.64 20.16 13.45
N GLU A 125 14.25 19.81 14.58
CA GLU A 125 15.63 20.15 14.92
C GLU A 125 16.63 19.54 13.93
N TYR A 126 16.43 18.28 13.52
CA TYR A 126 17.26 17.64 12.50
C TYR A 126 17.17 18.37 11.16
N MET A 127 15.95 18.71 10.71
CA MET A 127 15.74 19.41 9.44
C MET A 127 16.33 20.83 9.47
N GLN A 128 16.19 21.55 10.57
CA GLN A 128 16.84 22.86 10.75
C GLN A 128 18.36 22.75 10.70
N ARG A 129 18.93 21.73 11.35
CA ARG A 129 20.37 21.52 11.35
C ARG A 129 20.87 21.16 9.95
N PHE A 130 20.15 20.31 9.23
CA PHE A 130 20.45 20.02 7.83
C PHE A 130 20.40 21.27 6.94
N ILE A 131 19.40 22.14 7.12
CA ILE A 131 19.33 23.42 6.41
C ILE A 131 20.53 24.31 6.76
N ILE A 132 20.89 24.41 8.05
CA ILE A 132 22.06 25.19 8.50
C ILE A 132 23.35 24.63 7.91
N ASP A 133 23.52 23.30 7.90
CA ASP A 133 24.70 22.64 7.35
C ASP A 133 24.81 22.89 5.84
N VAL A 134 23.69 22.80 5.09
CA VAL A 134 23.63 23.16 3.66
C VAL A 134 23.93 24.65 3.45
N CYS A 135 23.36 25.55 4.25
CA CYS A 135 23.64 26.99 4.17
C CYS A 135 25.11 27.30 4.46
N ASN A 136 25.69 26.69 5.50
CA ASN A 136 27.09 26.86 5.86
C ASN A 136 28.03 26.32 4.78
N GLU A 137 27.69 25.20 4.13
CA GLU A 137 28.48 24.63 3.04
C GLU A 137 28.37 25.49 1.76
N LEU A 138 27.20 26.06 1.49
CA LEU A 138 27.00 27.02 0.41
C LEU A 138 27.76 28.34 0.68
N ASP A 139 27.76 28.81 1.92
CA ASP A 139 28.47 30.03 2.34
C ASP A 139 29.99 29.83 2.42
N SER A 140 30.47 28.64 2.79
CA SER A 140 31.90 28.30 2.78
C SER A 140 32.42 28.15 1.34
N GLY A 141 31.59 27.63 0.43
CA GLY A 141 31.83 27.64 -1.02
C GLY A 141 31.92 29.04 -1.64
N SER A 142 31.45 30.09 -0.94
CA SER A 142 31.51 31.47 -1.44
C SER A 142 32.92 32.04 -1.59
N LYS A 143 33.91 31.48 -0.90
CA LYS A 143 35.33 31.82 -1.09
C LYS A 143 35.97 31.08 -2.28
N GLU A 144 35.30 30.04 -2.77
CA GLU A 144 35.66 29.28 -3.96
C GLU A 144 34.91 29.77 -5.23
N ILE A 145 34.09 30.83 -5.12
CA ILE A 145 33.28 31.38 -6.23
C ILE A 145 34.13 32.04 -7.34
N ARG A 146 35.45 32.23 -7.17
CA ARG A 146 36.33 32.50 -8.32
C ARG A 146 36.49 31.29 -9.26
N PHE A 147 36.12 30.08 -8.82
CA PHE A 147 36.10 28.86 -9.62
C PHE A 147 34.70 28.50 -10.16
N SER A 148 33.61 28.98 -9.56
CA SER A 148 32.23 28.54 -9.89
C SER A 148 31.52 29.34 -10.98
N ALA A 149 32.04 30.50 -11.40
CA ALA A 149 31.54 31.20 -12.60
C ALA A 149 31.63 30.32 -13.86
N ASN A 150 32.58 29.39 -13.90
CA ASN A 150 32.79 28.43 -14.99
C ASN A 150 31.79 27.25 -14.96
N MET A 151 31.13 26.98 -13.82
CA MET A 151 30.15 25.90 -13.70
C MET A 151 28.74 26.35 -14.12
N TYR A 152 28.39 27.62 -13.91
CA TYR A 152 27.10 28.17 -14.33
C TYR A 152 26.98 28.29 -15.86
N GLU A 153 28.08 28.55 -16.57
CA GLU A 153 28.13 28.48 -18.04
C GLU A 153 27.89 27.05 -18.55
N ASN A 154 28.42 26.04 -17.84
CA ASN A 154 28.23 24.62 -18.18
C ASN A 154 26.78 24.16 -17.96
N TYR A 155 26.12 24.65 -16.90
CA TYR A 155 24.69 24.39 -16.64
C TYR A 155 23.78 24.99 -17.72
N ILE A 156 24.07 26.23 -18.17
CA ILE A 156 23.33 26.86 -19.27
C ILE A 156 23.54 26.09 -20.59
N GLN A 157 24.76 25.59 -20.83
CA GLN A 157 25.05 24.73 -21.99
C GLN A 157 24.27 23.41 -21.97
N HIS A 158 24.18 22.74 -20.82
CA HIS A 158 23.39 21.51 -20.67
C HIS A 158 21.88 21.74 -20.84
N ARG A 159 21.36 22.87 -20.35
CA ARG A 159 19.95 23.24 -20.56
C ARG A 159 19.63 23.45 -22.04
N ASN A 160 20.49 24.16 -22.76
CA ASN A 160 20.34 24.36 -24.20
C ASN A 160 20.42 23.04 -24.98
N ASN A 161 21.23 22.08 -24.52
CA ASN A 161 21.29 20.74 -25.11
C ASN A 161 19.98 19.95 -24.91
N ILE A 162 19.32 20.09 -23.77
CA ILE A 162 18.03 19.42 -23.50
C ILE A 162 16.94 19.97 -24.41
N ASP A 163 16.87 21.29 -24.60
CA ASP A 163 15.84 21.89 -25.44
C ASP A 163 16.07 21.60 -26.94
N TRP A 164 17.32 21.56 -27.39
CA TRP A 164 17.66 21.07 -28.73
C TRP A 164 17.26 19.61 -28.93
N LEU A 165 17.47 18.74 -27.93
CA LEU A 165 17.08 17.33 -28.00
C LEU A 165 15.56 17.17 -28.13
N LYS A 166 14.78 17.99 -27.42
CA LYS A 166 13.30 18.00 -27.54
C LYS A 166 12.86 18.42 -28.93
N GLU A 167 13.47 19.47 -29.50
CA GLU A 167 13.15 19.93 -30.85
C GLU A 167 13.51 18.86 -31.89
N TYR A 168 14.68 18.23 -31.77
CA TYR A 168 15.11 17.16 -32.66
C TYR A 168 14.16 15.96 -32.59
N HIS A 169 13.79 15.54 -31.38
CA HIS A 169 12.84 14.45 -31.16
C HIS A 169 11.46 14.75 -31.79
N ALA A 170 10.97 15.99 -31.68
CA ALA A 170 9.73 16.41 -32.31
C ALA A 170 9.81 16.35 -33.85
N LYS A 171 10.90 16.83 -34.45
CA LYS A 171 11.14 16.75 -35.91
C LYS A 171 11.23 15.31 -36.39
N PHE A 172 11.94 14.46 -35.65
CA PHE A 172 12.04 13.03 -35.95
C PHE A 172 10.66 12.37 -35.92
N LYS A 173 9.87 12.63 -34.87
CA LYS A 173 8.51 12.10 -34.73
C LYS A 173 7.60 12.54 -35.90
N ALA A 174 7.65 13.81 -36.29
CA ALA A 174 6.88 14.31 -37.42
C ALA A 174 7.26 13.63 -38.75
N LYS A 175 8.56 13.46 -39.02
CA LYS A 175 9.06 12.79 -40.22
C LYS A 175 8.68 11.31 -40.26
N LEU A 176 8.70 10.65 -39.10
CA LEU A 176 8.27 9.26 -38.97
C LEU A 176 6.77 9.12 -39.28
N THR A 177 5.92 9.98 -38.71
CA THR A 177 4.48 10.01 -38.99
C THR A 177 4.20 10.20 -40.49
N GLN A 178 4.90 11.11 -41.15
CA GLN A 178 4.75 11.34 -42.59
C GLN A 178 5.11 10.09 -43.42
N LYS A 179 6.19 9.40 -43.07
CA LYS A 179 6.59 8.16 -43.76
C LYS A 179 5.58 7.04 -43.57
N ILE A 180 5.04 6.89 -42.36
CA ILE A 180 4.00 5.89 -42.07
C ILE A 180 2.75 6.16 -42.92
N ALA A 181 2.30 7.42 -42.99
CA ALA A 181 1.14 7.80 -43.80
C ALA A 181 1.36 7.52 -45.30
N LEU A 182 2.56 7.81 -45.83
CA LEU A 182 2.91 7.51 -47.22
C LEU A 182 2.85 6.00 -47.52
N ILE A 183 3.40 5.17 -46.61
CA ILE A 183 3.37 3.71 -46.77
C ILE A 183 1.93 3.18 -46.76
N GLN A 184 1.08 3.73 -45.89
CA GLN A 184 -0.34 3.38 -45.83
C GLN A 184 -1.06 3.73 -47.13
N GLN A 185 -0.85 4.93 -47.68
CA GLN A 185 -1.42 5.34 -48.97
C GLN A 185 -1.00 4.40 -50.12
N LEU A 186 0.29 4.06 -50.19
CA LEU A 186 0.80 3.12 -51.21
C LEU A 186 0.18 1.72 -51.06
N ALA A 187 -0.07 1.26 -49.83
CA ALA A 187 -0.74 -0.01 -49.59
C ALA A 187 -2.19 0.01 -50.06
N GLU A 188 -2.92 1.10 -49.78
CA GLU A 188 -4.31 1.29 -50.24
C GLU A 188 -4.41 1.36 -51.77
N GLU A 189 -3.48 2.05 -52.44
CA GLU A 189 -3.41 2.12 -53.90
C GLU A 189 -3.19 0.73 -54.52
N ARG A 190 -2.27 -0.07 -53.95
CA ARG A 190 -2.04 -1.44 -54.41
C ARG A 190 -3.27 -2.33 -54.27
N MET A 191 -4.03 -2.18 -53.18
CA MET A 191 -5.28 -2.91 -52.97
C MET A 191 -6.33 -2.56 -54.02
N LYS A 192 -6.47 -1.27 -54.37
CA LYS A 192 -7.41 -0.82 -55.43
C LYS A 192 -7.05 -1.34 -56.81
N VAL A 193 -5.75 -1.44 -57.14
CA VAL A 193 -5.29 -1.99 -58.42
C VAL A 193 -5.57 -3.50 -58.51
N ALA A 194 -5.45 -4.23 -57.41
CA ALA A 194 -5.73 -5.67 -57.37
C ALA A 194 -7.22 -5.97 -57.62
N THR A 195 -8.15 -5.16 -57.08
CA THR A 195 -9.60 -5.37 -57.24
C THR A 195 -10.13 -5.03 -58.63
N ASN A 196 -9.40 -4.25 -59.44
CA ASN A 196 -9.83 -3.86 -60.79
C ASN A 196 -9.33 -4.82 -61.90
N LYS A 197 -8.66 -5.92 -61.53
CA LYS A 197 -8.03 -6.86 -62.47
C LYS A 197 -8.77 -8.19 -62.64
N ASP A 198 -10.03 -8.27 -62.21
CA ASP A 198 -10.94 -9.32 -62.69
C ASP A 198 -11.65 -8.82 -63.97
N PRO A 199 -11.10 -9.08 -65.18
CA PRO A 199 -11.94 -9.01 -66.35
C PRO A 199 -12.94 -10.16 -66.19
N ALA A 200 -14.21 -9.80 -66.03
CA ALA A 200 -15.30 -10.69 -66.30
C ALA A 200 -15.13 -11.19 -67.74
N HIS A 201 -14.44 -12.32 -67.91
CA HIS A 201 -14.51 -13.12 -69.11
C HIS A 201 -15.93 -13.66 -69.14
N HIS A 202 -16.81 -12.85 -69.73
CA HIS A 202 -18.05 -13.30 -70.32
C HIS A 202 -17.67 -14.42 -71.31
N LEU A 203 -17.83 -15.66 -70.86
CA LEU A 203 -18.06 -16.79 -71.75
C LEU A 203 -19.45 -16.56 -72.35
N GLU A 204 -19.50 -15.82 -73.46
CA GLU A 204 -20.63 -15.92 -74.37
C GLU A 204 -20.44 -17.22 -75.17
N ASP A 205 -21.18 -18.24 -74.73
CA ASP A 205 -21.47 -19.44 -75.52
C ASP A 205 -22.13 -19.02 -76.84
N THR A 206 -21.45 -19.28 -77.96
CA THR A 206 -22.07 -19.38 -79.29
C THR A 206 -21.44 -20.51 -80.07
#